data_AF-A0A2V2VH26-F1
#
_entry.id   AF-A0A2V2VH26-F1
#
_cell.length_a   1.000
_cell.length_b   1.000
_cell.length_c   1.000
_cell.angle_alpha   90.00
_cell.angle_beta   90.00
_cell.angle_gamma   90.00
#
_symmetry.space_group_name_H-M   'P 1'
#
loop_
_entity.id
_entity.type
_entity.pdbx_description
1 polymer ?
#
loop_
_entity_poly.entity_id
_entity_poly.type
_entity_poly.pdbx_seq_one_letter_code
_entity_poly.pdbx_strand_id
1 'polypeptide(L)'
;MAIEESACNDDSQAVTEATSERTVNSATVFRYPFNTMDLGWLVGYIDAFLVKSERWAAAMRLTTCFMTFTVLHEDPLMEDATFQLHKTMLDRSIKKSWPRRNRDLSNTFDAAYHVFETICIVSKYPNLDPAGKAGILRMSEKLIQGMEKPMDNVVIKIDLKKKSETLHATLARLQALGRAPESLSAFDALMASLKMVFFCYVASLGINNMMLDANLNKMDSYVCCEGCPCHAKLRTTYTLFIRDVEKTKVIDCLLIMAVKEDDAFLSKLAEGLFTQFDCRSPFLEKPVRRIQNGALFMVRIALFDAFRHVKALLVDLRASPASLAPQIDNVVLALYIARREMRGMKGLNEHLPLVNKALATADSIYSRLGTENASQELRTLKDYITKIFFLVSAPEFHLAVHSKDPLVGKGAKLCCGNPDCPGKVKEMLKCSGCRVTFYCSVTCQRDDWKTHRFLCKEMGCRKAAPAPIKMAECSTETLKPAAFHG
;
A
#
# COMPACT_ATOMS: atom_id res chain seq x y z
N MET A 1 -2.64 -76.57 -22.83
CA MET A 1 -2.00 -76.14 -21.58
C MET A 1 -2.11 -74.62 -21.55
N ALA A 2 -3.25 -74.12 -21.10
CA ALA A 2 -3.58 -73.78 -19.71
C ALA A 2 -3.01 -72.40 -19.32
N ILE A 3 -3.96 -71.50 -19.07
CA ILE A 3 -3.90 -70.14 -18.53
C ILE A 3 -3.67 -70.22 -17.01
N GLU A 4 -2.98 -69.24 -16.40
CA GLU A 4 -3.16 -68.71 -15.02
C GLU A 4 -2.05 -67.66 -14.74
N GLU A 5 -2.32 -66.35 -14.81
CA GLU A 5 -2.78 -65.43 -13.73
C GLU A 5 -1.85 -65.28 -12.51
N SER A 6 -1.32 -64.06 -12.33
CA SER A 6 -0.85 -63.53 -11.04
C SER A 6 -0.98 -62.00 -11.01
N ALA A 7 -2.17 -61.58 -10.58
CA ALA A 7 -2.53 -60.41 -9.77
C ALA A 7 -1.84 -59.05 -9.98
N CYS A 8 -2.70 -58.12 -10.40
CA CYS A 8 -2.68 -56.67 -10.23
C CYS A 8 -2.31 -56.21 -8.80
N ASN A 9 -1.51 -55.16 -8.69
CA ASN A 9 -1.69 -54.12 -7.67
C ASN A 9 -1.28 -52.78 -8.28
N ASP A 10 -2.30 -52.10 -8.81
CA ASP A 10 -2.30 -50.72 -9.27
C ASP A 10 -2.41 -49.83 -8.02
N ASP A 11 -1.29 -49.46 -7.41
CA ASP A 11 -1.27 -48.44 -6.36
C ASP A 11 -1.35 -47.05 -7.02
N SER A 12 -2.54 -46.73 -7.50
CA SER A 12 -2.98 -45.36 -7.70
C SER A 12 -3.02 -44.68 -6.33
N GLN A 13 -1.87 -44.19 -5.85
CA GLN A 13 -1.84 -43.25 -4.73
C GLN A 13 -2.51 -41.96 -5.19
N ALA A 14 -3.82 -41.89 -4.96
CA ALA A 14 -4.59 -40.67 -4.98
C ALA A 14 -3.90 -39.68 -4.03
N VAL A 15 -3.20 -38.72 -4.62
CA VAL A 15 -2.66 -37.56 -3.91
C VAL A 15 -3.86 -36.77 -3.39
N THR A 16 -4.24 -37.05 -2.16
CA THR A 16 -5.25 -36.26 -1.46
C THR A 16 -4.69 -34.85 -1.23
N GLU A 17 -5.54 -33.82 -1.35
CA GLU A 17 -5.18 -32.40 -1.15
C GLU A 17 -4.45 -32.15 0.18
N ALA A 18 -4.63 -33.03 1.18
CA ALA A 18 -3.94 -32.98 2.47
C ALA A 18 -2.41 -33.19 2.39
N THR A 19 -1.92 -33.93 1.39
CA THR A 19 -0.47 -34.20 1.23
C THR A 19 0.32 -33.04 0.61
N SER A 20 -0.36 -32.11 -0.08
CA SER A 20 0.29 -30.92 -0.66
C SER A 20 0.59 -29.81 0.37
N GLU A 21 0.11 -29.94 1.61
CA GLU A 21 0.27 -28.90 2.65
C GLU A 21 1.65 -28.90 3.35
N ARG A 22 2.54 -29.87 3.08
CA ARG A 22 3.75 -30.09 3.89
C ARG A 22 5.11 -29.73 3.28
N THR A 23 5.22 -29.41 2.00
CA THR A 23 6.50 -28.95 1.42
C THR A 23 6.62 -27.43 1.54
N VAL A 24 7.02 -26.93 2.70
CA VAL A 24 7.45 -25.54 2.88
C VAL A 24 8.80 -25.38 2.18
N ASN A 25 8.86 -24.55 1.13
CA ASN A 25 10.12 -24.23 0.49
C ASN A 25 10.92 -23.26 1.38
N SER A 26 11.81 -23.80 2.20
CA SER A 26 12.71 -23.06 3.10
C SER A 26 13.71 -22.16 2.39
N ALA A 27 13.92 -22.33 1.08
CA ALA A 27 14.74 -21.43 0.26
C ALA A 27 14.01 -20.13 -0.14
N THR A 28 12.71 -20.01 0.14
CA THR A 28 11.93 -18.80 -0.15
C THR A 28 12.11 -17.76 0.95
N VAL A 29 13.01 -16.80 0.73
CA VAL A 29 13.08 -15.62 1.61
C VAL A 29 12.00 -14.62 1.17
N PHE A 30 10.83 -14.71 1.79
CA PHE A 30 9.85 -13.64 1.73
C PHE A 30 10.42 -12.38 2.36
N ARG A 31 10.40 -11.25 1.64
CA ARG A 31 10.54 -9.90 2.22
C ARG A 31 9.14 -9.34 2.40
N TYR A 32 8.88 -8.12 1.93
CA TYR A 32 7.54 -7.56 1.96
C TYR A 32 6.52 -8.45 1.21
N PRO A 33 5.29 -8.65 1.72
CA PRO A 33 4.70 -8.07 2.93
C PRO A 33 4.79 -8.96 4.19
N PHE A 34 5.75 -9.88 4.28
CA PHE A 34 5.84 -10.83 5.40
C PHE A 34 7.07 -10.62 6.29
N ASN A 35 8.13 -10.00 5.76
CA ASN A 35 9.33 -9.61 6.49
C ASN A 35 9.82 -8.23 6.05
N THR A 36 10.75 -7.70 6.83
CA THR A 36 11.45 -6.42 6.61
C THR A 36 11.96 -6.27 5.17
N MET A 37 11.77 -5.07 4.62
CA MET A 37 12.36 -4.67 3.33
C MET A 37 13.86 -4.44 3.49
N ASP A 38 14.65 -4.73 2.45
CA ASP A 38 16.03 -4.25 2.37
C ASP A 38 16.13 -3.22 1.25
N LEU A 39 16.48 -1.99 1.65
CA LEU A 39 16.51 -0.82 0.79
C LEU A 39 17.86 -0.58 0.13
N GLY A 40 18.83 -1.50 0.23
CA GLY A 40 20.15 -1.35 -0.38
C GLY A 40 20.08 -1.08 -1.88
N TRP A 41 19.14 -1.73 -2.59
CA TRP A 41 18.91 -1.52 -4.01
C TRP A 41 18.37 -0.11 -4.33
N LEU A 42 17.53 0.45 -3.45
CA LEU A 42 16.94 1.78 -3.63
C LEU A 42 17.98 2.88 -3.39
N VAL A 43 18.80 2.70 -2.35
CA VAL A 43 19.95 3.58 -2.08
C VAL A 43 20.95 3.50 -3.22
N GLY A 44 21.26 2.30 -3.71
CA GLY A 44 22.10 2.09 -4.89
C GLY A 44 21.54 2.78 -6.13
N TYR A 45 20.22 2.73 -6.35
CA TYR A 45 19.56 3.44 -7.43
C TYR A 45 19.75 4.96 -7.32
N ILE A 46 19.51 5.54 -6.14
CA ILE A 46 19.70 6.98 -5.88
C ILE A 46 21.16 7.39 -6.15
N ASP A 47 22.12 6.58 -5.71
CA ASP A 47 23.54 6.89 -5.86
C ASP A 47 24.04 6.73 -7.31
N ALA A 48 23.52 5.76 -8.05
CA ALA A 48 23.99 5.45 -9.40
C ALA A 48 23.28 6.26 -10.49
N PHE A 49 21.97 6.50 -10.37
CA PHE A 49 21.15 7.02 -11.46
C PHE A 49 20.66 8.45 -11.27
N LEU A 50 20.71 9.00 -10.05
CA LEU A 50 20.33 10.38 -9.81
C LEU A 50 21.54 11.31 -9.75
N VAL A 51 21.39 12.46 -10.39
CA VAL A 51 22.38 13.55 -10.30
C VAL A 51 22.53 13.98 -8.84
N LYS A 52 23.74 14.34 -8.43
CA LYS A 52 24.07 14.59 -7.02
C LYS A 52 23.11 15.60 -6.37
N SER A 53 22.72 16.66 -7.07
CA SER A 53 21.79 17.68 -6.59
C SER A 53 20.38 17.16 -6.28
N GLU A 54 19.93 16.09 -6.94
CA GLU A 54 18.57 15.53 -6.78
C GLU A 54 18.48 14.48 -5.65
N ARG A 55 19.60 13.90 -5.20
CA ARG A 55 19.60 12.73 -4.30
C ARG A 55 18.88 12.96 -2.97
N TRP A 56 19.14 14.09 -2.31
CA TRP A 56 18.47 14.43 -1.06
C TRP A 56 16.97 14.64 -1.26
N ALA A 57 16.59 15.38 -2.31
CA ALA A 57 15.20 15.63 -2.63
C ALA A 57 14.45 14.33 -2.96
N ALA A 58 15.07 13.41 -3.69
CA ALA A 58 14.52 12.08 -3.97
C ALA A 58 14.33 11.25 -2.69
N ALA A 59 15.34 11.16 -1.84
CA ALA A 59 15.25 10.41 -0.59
C ALA A 59 14.20 11.02 0.36
N MET A 60 14.10 12.35 0.41
CA MET A 60 13.07 13.06 1.18
C MET A 60 11.65 12.77 0.66
N ARG A 61 11.46 12.78 -0.66
CA ARG A 61 10.17 12.44 -1.29
C ARG A 61 9.78 10.98 -1.05
N LEU A 62 10.74 10.05 -1.22
CA LEU A 62 10.55 8.62 -0.91
C LEU A 62 10.19 8.38 0.55
N THR A 63 10.93 8.99 1.48
CA THR A 63 10.67 8.85 2.92
C THR A 63 9.32 9.42 3.29
N THR A 64 8.92 10.56 2.70
CA THR A 64 7.58 11.12 2.89
C THR A 64 6.49 10.17 2.36
N CYS A 65 6.71 9.51 1.23
CA CYS A 65 5.80 8.45 0.76
C CYS A 65 5.72 7.32 1.79
N PHE A 66 6.85 6.77 2.23
CA PHE A 66 6.87 5.65 3.18
C PHE A 66 6.15 6.01 4.48
N MET A 67 6.46 7.16 5.10
CA MET A 67 5.73 7.65 6.27
C MET A 67 4.22 7.72 6.03
N THR A 68 3.80 8.25 4.88
CA THR A 68 2.37 8.41 4.55
C THR A 68 1.65 7.06 4.49
N PHE A 69 2.20 6.09 3.77
CA PHE A 69 1.59 4.76 3.67
C PHE A 69 1.70 3.96 4.98
N THR A 70 2.79 4.12 5.73
CA THR A 70 2.92 3.53 7.08
C THR A 70 1.82 4.03 8.00
N VAL A 71 1.61 5.34 8.09
CA VAL A 71 0.58 5.94 8.97
C VAL A 71 -0.82 5.54 8.53
N LEU A 72 -1.06 5.49 7.22
CA LEU A 72 -2.35 5.13 6.64
C LEU A 72 -2.75 3.68 6.92
N HIS A 73 -1.80 2.75 6.86
CA HIS A 73 -2.06 1.30 6.95
C HIS A 73 -1.57 0.63 8.23
N GLU A 74 -0.89 1.38 9.10
CA GLU A 74 -0.17 0.82 10.26
C GLU A 74 0.79 -0.30 9.83
N ASP A 75 1.54 -0.06 8.74
CA ASP A 75 2.42 -1.06 8.12
C ASP A 75 3.78 -1.14 8.85
N PRO A 76 4.04 -2.17 9.66
CA PRO A 76 5.27 -2.26 10.44
C PRO A 76 6.52 -2.51 9.58
N LEU A 77 6.35 -3.05 8.37
CA LEU A 77 7.47 -3.33 7.46
C LEU A 77 7.90 -2.06 6.73
N MET A 78 6.92 -1.22 6.39
CA MET A 78 7.16 0.13 5.87
C MET A 78 7.68 1.08 6.95
N GLU A 79 7.25 0.92 8.20
CA GLU A 79 7.83 1.63 9.36
C GLU A 79 9.34 1.42 9.40
N ASP A 80 9.78 0.16 9.39
CA ASP A 80 11.21 -0.17 9.41
C ASP A 80 11.95 0.37 8.17
N ALA A 81 11.37 0.21 6.98
CA ALA A 81 11.91 0.79 5.74
C ALA A 81 12.08 2.32 5.83
N THR A 82 11.13 3.02 6.47
CA THR A 82 11.19 4.47 6.69
C THR A 82 12.38 4.83 7.57
N PHE A 83 12.57 4.13 8.69
CA PHE A 83 13.70 4.36 9.59
C PHE A 83 15.05 4.06 8.92
N GLN A 84 15.15 2.97 8.15
CA GLN A 84 16.35 2.63 7.38
C GLN A 84 16.72 3.73 6.38
N LEU A 85 15.76 4.23 5.61
CA LEU A 85 16.00 5.26 4.60
C LEU A 85 16.37 6.60 5.23
N HIS A 86 15.65 7.01 6.28
CA HIS A 86 15.96 8.24 7.01
C HIS A 86 17.36 8.20 7.64
N LYS A 87 17.74 7.08 8.29
CA LYS A 87 19.11 6.90 8.79
C LYS A 87 20.15 7.04 7.68
N THR A 88 19.88 6.40 6.53
CA THR A 88 20.76 6.52 5.36
C THR A 88 20.88 7.96 4.88
N MET A 89 19.78 8.73 4.83
CA MET A 89 19.82 10.15 4.50
C MET A 89 20.78 10.92 5.42
N LEU A 90 20.65 10.73 6.74
CA LEU A 90 21.52 11.39 7.73
C LEU A 90 22.99 11.01 7.52
N ASP A 91 23.30 9.73 7.40
CA ASP A 91 24.65 9.22 7.20
C ASP A 91 25.28 9.76 5.90
N ARG A 92 24.52 9.76 4.81
CA ARG A 92 24.96 10.24 3.49
C ARG A 92 25.18 11.76 3.48
N SER A 93 24.38 12.50 4.24
CA SER A 93 24.55 13.94 4.46
C SER A 93 25.80 14.25 5.28
N ILE A 94 26.05 13.51 6.38
CA ILE A 94 27.26 13.67 7.21
C ILE A 94 28.51 13.41 6.35
N LYS A 95 28.49 12.35 5.53
CA LYS A 95 29.58 12.01 4.60
C LYS A 95 29.68 12.94 3.38
N LYS A 96 28.82 13.96 3.26
CA LYS A 96 28.73 14.90 2.11
C LYS A 96 28.56 14.22 0.75
N SER A 97 28.09 12.96 0.77
CA SER A 97 27.81 12.17 -0.43
C SER A 97 26.50 12.62 -1.08
N TRP A 98 25.52 13.02 -0.26
CA TRP A 98 24.29 13.70 -0.70
C TRP A 98 24.36 15.19 -0.32
N PRO A 99 23.75 16.08 -1.12
CA PRO A 99 23.85 17.53 -0.93
C PRO A 99 23.14 17.98 0.34
N ARG A 100 23.53 19.17 0.82
CA ARG A 100 22.89 19.80 1.99
C ARG A 100 21.45 20.20 1.69
N ARG A 101 20.64 20.19 2.75
CA ARG A 101 19.19 20.40 2.73
C ARG A 101 18.84 21.85 2.36
N ASN A 102 17.73 22.03 1.65
CA ASN A 102 17.03 23.32 1.65
C ASN A 102 16.41 23.54 3.04
N ARG A 103 16.72 24.65 3.70
CA ARG A 103 16.41 24.89 5.12
C ARG A 103 14.92 24.84 5.41
N ASP A 104 14.08 25.44 4.58
CA ASP A 104 12.64 25.56 4.87
C ASP A 104 11.90 24.22 4.69
N LEU A 105 12.14 23.55 3.55
CA LEU A 105 11.61 22.20 3.30
C LEU A 105 12.12 21.17 4.30
N SER A 106 13.37 21.32 4.77
CA SER A 106 13.93 20.44 5.81
C SER A 106 13.14 20.56 7.10
N ASN A 107 12.87 21.78 7.58
CA ASN A 107 12.18 21.96 8.87
C ASN A 107 10.78 21.33 8.87
N THR A 108 10.03 21.48 7.78
CA THR A 108 8.71 20.85 7.63
C THR A 108 8.81 19.33 7.56
N PHE A 109 9.80 18.81 6.81
CA PHE A 109 10.05 17.36 6.74
C PHE A 109 10.47 16.79 8.11
N ASP A 110 11.39 17.45 8.81
CA ASP A 110 11.87 17.05 10.13
C ASP A 110 10.70 17.03 11.14
N ALA A 111 9.82 18.03 11.10
CA ALA A 111 8.60 18.05 11.92
C ALA A 111 7.65 16.89 11.57
N ALA A 112 7.37 16.65 10.29
CA ALA A 112 6.55 15.50 9.86
C ALA A 112 7.14 14.17 10.32
N TYR A 113 8.47 14.02 10.23
CA TYR A 113 9.20 12.85 10.67
C TYR A 113 9.13 12.65 12.19
N HIS A 114 9.25 13.70 12.99
CA HIS A 114 9.09 13.60 14.44
C HIS A 114 7.67 13.22 14.86
N VAL A 115 6.64 13.72 14.17
CA VAL A 115 5.25 13.27 14.39
C VAL A 115 5.10 11.80 14.00
N PHE A 116 5.67 11.38 12.87
CA PHE A 116 5.68 9.98 12.44
C PHE A 116 6.34 9.06 13.48
N GLU A 117 7.53 9.42 13.98
CA GLU A 117 8.24 8.69 15.02
C GLU A 117 7.39 8.61 16.31
N THR A 118 6.73 9.71 16.68
CA THR A 118 5.81 9.76 17.81
C THR A 118 4.65 8.77 17.62
N ILE A 119 4.04 8.71 16.42
CA ILE A 119 2.99 7.73 16.09
C ILE A 119 3.49 6.30 16.29
N CYS A 120 4.69 5.98 15.78
CA CYS A 120 5.28 4.63 15.86
C CYS A 120 5.66 4.22 17.30
N ILE A 121 6.04 5.19 18.13
CA ILE A 121 6.32 4.96 19.55
C ILE A 121 5.01 4.78 20.33
N VAL A 122 4.05 5.69 20.14
CA VAL A 122 2.76 5.65 20.85
C VAL A 122 1.95 4.42 20.45
N SER A 123 2.06 3.89 19.24
CA SER A 123 1.37 2.65 18.82
C SER A 123 1.71 1.44 19.72
N LYS A 124 2.88 1.45 20.38
CA LYS A 124 3.33 0.39 21.30
C LYS A 124 2.70 0.51 22.69
N TYR A 125 2.07 1.64 23.01
CA TYR A 125 1.49 1.98 24.32
C TYR A 125 0.63 0.87 24.95
N PRO A 126 -0.29 0.19 24.22
CA PRO A 126 -1.14 -0.84 24.82
C PRO A 126 -0.37 -2.03 25.40
N ASN A 127 0.86 -2.27 24.94
CA ASN A 127 1.68 -3.43 25.32
C ASN A 127 2.75 -3.10 26.37
N LEU A 128 2.77 -1.88 26.91
CA LEU A 128 3.77 -1.43 27.86
C LEU A 128 3.31 -1.59 29.31
N ASP A 129 4.30 -1.70 30.19
CA ASP A 129 4.08 -1.61 31.63
C ASP A 129 3.70 -0.18 32.06
N PRO A 130 3.20 0.03 33.29
CA PRO A 130 2.76 1.36 33.74
C PRO A 130 3.86 2.44 33.66
N ALA A 131 5.12 2.08 33.94
CA ALA A 131 6.25 2.99 33.85
C ALA A 131 6.54 3.39 32.38
N GLY A 132 6.53 2.43 31.46
CA GLY A 132 6.68 2.66 30.03
C GLY A 132 5.55 3.51 29.45
N LYS A 133 4.29 3.24 29.84
CA LYS A 133 3.13 4.07 29.46
C LYS A 133 3.33 5.53 29.88
N ALA A 134 3.70 5.79 31.13
CA ALA A 134 3.94 7.15 31.61
C ALA A 134 5.17 7.81 30.95
N GLY A 135 6.22 7.03 30.65
CA GLY A 135 7.42 7.48 29.94
C GLY A 135 7.09 7.99 28.53
N ILE A 136 6.40 7.17 27.73
CA ILE A 136 6.04 7.54 26.36
C ILE A 136 5.14 8.78 26.33
N LEU A 137 4.11 8.85 27.18
CA LEU A 137 3.22 10.03 27.19
C LEU A 137 3.97 11.33 27.49
N ARG A 138 4.89 11.32 28.46
CA ARG A 138 5.73 12.49 28.77
C ARG A 138 6.66 12.86 27.62
N MET A 139 7.27 11.87 26.97
CA MET A 139 8.13 12.11 25.80
C MET A 139 7.33 12.71 24.64
N SER A 140 6.18 12.12 24.31
CA SER A 140 5.28 12.61 23.28
C SER A 140 4.79 14.02 23.57
N GLU A 141 4.38 14.31 24.81
CA GLU A 141 3.93 15.65 25.22
C GLU A 141 5.03 16.70 25.01
N LYS A 142 6.27 16.41 25.42
CA LYS A 142 7.41 17.31 25.22
C LYS A 142 7.69 17.58 23.73
N LEU A 143 7.58 16.55 22.90
CA LEU A 143 7.76 16.67 21.44
C LEU A 143 6.66 17.53 20.81
N ILE A 144 5.38 17.26 21.13
CA ILE A 144 4.25 18.03 20.61
C ILE A 144 4.32 19.50 21.05
N GLN A 145 4.62 19.78 22.32
CA GLN A 145 4.82 21.15 22.83
C GLN A 145 5.98 21.88 22.14
N GLY A 146 7.05 21.15 21.79
CA GLY A 146 8.18 21.71 21.04
C GLY A 146 7.80 22.20 19.65
N MET A 147 6.77 21.61 19.03
CA MET A 147 6.27 21.96 17.70
C MET A 147 5.28 23.14 17.69
N GLU A 148 4.71 23.53 18.83
CA GLU A 148 3.83 24.71 18.94
C GLU A 148 4.60 26.04 18.88
N LYS A 149 5.93 26.02 19.04
CA LYS A 149 6.73 27.23 18.91
C LYS A 149 6.60 27.78 17.48
N PRO A 150 6.28 29.07 17.31
CA PRO A 150 6.02 29.64 15.98
C PRO A 150 7.24 29.43 15.08
N MET A 151 7.02 28.75 13.96
CA MET A 151 7.98 28.77 12.86
C MET A 151 7.89 30.16 12.22
N ASP A 152 8.99 30.91 12.25
CA ASP A 152 9.16 32.16 11.50
C ASP A 152 9.14 31.86 10.00
N ASN A 153 7.98 31.59 9.38
CA ASN A 153 7.89 31.54 7.93
C ASN A 153 6.47 31.88 7.42
N VAL A 154 6.46 32.83 6.49
CA VAL A 154 5.28 33.42 5.84
C VAL A 154 4.83 32.51 4.70
N VAL A 155 4.25 31.34 4.98
CA VAL A 155 3.59 30.54 3.93
C VAL A 155 2.31 29.90 4.51
N ILE A 156 1.18 30.48 4.08
CA ILE A 156 -0.22 30.01 4.19
C ILE A 156 -0.88 30.15 5.59
N LYS A 157 -1.54 31.30 5.81
CA LYS A 157 -2.32 31.64 7.03
C LYS A 157 -3.43 30.64 7.40
N ILE A 158 -3.96 29.86 6.45
CA ILE A 158 -5.05 28.90 6.69
C ILE A 158 -4.52 27.59 7.29
N ASP A 159 -3.32 27.17 6.91
CA ASP A 159 -2.69 25.90 7.35
C ASP A 159 -2.17 26.00 8.80
N LEU A 160 -1.66 27.17 9.20
CA LEU A 160 -1.15 27.43 10.55
C LEU A 160 -2.23 27.32 11.64
N LYS A 161 -3.45 27.80 11.38
CA LYS A 161 -4.56 27.73 12.35
C LYS A 161 -4.97 26.28 12.58
N LYS A 162 -5.17 25.51 11.50
CA LYS A 162 -5.54 24.09 11.57
C LYS A 162 -4.44 23.26 12.25
N LYS A 163 -3.17 23.53 11.96
CA LYS A 163 -2.03 22.90 12.65
C LYS A 163 -2.05 23.16 14.14
N SER A 164 -2.18 24.43 14.55
CA SER A 164 -2.23 24.82 15.96
C SER A 164 -3.41 24.15 16.69
N GLU A 165 -4.61 24.19 16.11
CA GLU A 165 -5.80 23.53 16.69
C GLU A 165 -5.60 22.02 16.85
N THR A 166 -4.98 21.37 15.86
CA THR A 166 -4.74 19.93 15.89
C THR A 166 -3.65 19.56 16.91
N LEU A 167 -2.62 20.40 17.09
CA LEU A 167 -1.60 20.23 18.13
C LEU A 167 -2.21 20.35 19.53
N HIS A 168 -2.98 21.41 19.80
CA HIS A 168 -3.69 21.61 21.07
C HIS A 168 -4.64 20.44 21.38
N ALA A 169 -5.41 19.99 20.39
CA ALA A 169 -6.30 18.84 20.54
C ALA A 169 -5.52 17.55 20.85
N THR A 170 -4.32 17.39 20.30
CA THR A 170 -3.45 16.23 20.56
C THR A 170 -2.87 16.26 21.97
N LEU A 171 -2.44 17.43 22.46
CA LEU A 171 -2.00 17.61 23.85
C LEU A 171 -3.12 17.26 24.85
N ALA A 172 -4.34 17.74 24.61
CA ALA A 172 -5.49 17.40 25.44
C ALA A 172 -5.76 15.88 25.47
N ARG A 173 -5.56 15.18 24.35
CA ARG A 173 -5.74 13.72 24.26
C ARG A 173 -4.62 12.94 24.94
N LEU A 174 -3.37 13.43 24.89
CA LEU A 174 -2.26 12.87 25.67
C LEU A 174 -2.58 12.91 27.17
N GLN A 175 -3.05 14.07 27.64
CA GLN A 175 -3.44 14.25 29.04
C GLN A 175 -4.64 13.38 29.43
N ALA A 176 -5.63 13.23 28.55
CA ALA A 176 -6.78 12.36 28.77
C ALA A 176 -6.37 10.88 28.91
N LEU A 177 -5.47 10.40 28.05
CA LEU A 177 -4.93 9.04 28.16
C LEU A 177 -4.07 8.87 29.42
N GLY A 178 -3.32 9.90 29.82
CA GLY A 178 -2.58 9.91 31.08
C GLY A 178 -3.47 9.79 32.33
N ARG A 179 -4.67 10.39 32.31
CA ARG A 179 -5.67 10.25 33.39
C ARG A 179 -6.38 8.90 33.39
N ALA A 180 -6.45 8.23 32.24
CA ALA A 180 -7.09 6.92 32.09
C ALA A 180 -6.20 5.95 31.29
N PRO A 181 -5.09 5.44 31.88
CA PRO A 181 -4.04 4.70 31.15
C PRO A 181 -4.48 3.37 30.51
N GLU A 182 -5.61 2.82 30.94
CA GLU A 182 -6.20 1.58 30.42
C GLU A 182 -7.34 1.84 29.42
N SER A 183 -7.65 3.10 29.13
CA SER A 183 -8.74 3.44 28.21
C SER A 183 -8.33 3.28 26.76
N LEU A 184 -8.75 2.17 26.14
CA LEU A 184 -8.60 1.95 24.69
C LEU A 184 -9.23 3.07 23.86
N SER A 185 -10.37 3.62 24.30
CA SER A 185 -11.00 4.75 23.62
C SER A 185 -10.16 6.04 23.65
N ALA A 186 -9.47 6.31 24.76
CA ALA A 186 -8.58 7.46 24.86
C ALA A 186 -7.31 7.25 24.01
N PHE A 187 -6.82 6.01 23.96
CA PHE A 187 -5.72 5.61 23.08
C PHE A 187 -6.09 5.77 21.59
N ASP A 188 -7.23 5.22 21.16
CA ASP A 188 -7.71 5.36 19.78
C ASP A 188 -7.91 6.82 19.40
N ALA A 189 -8.46 7.62 20.33
CA ALA A 189 -8.60 9.05 20.13
C ALA A 189 -7.25 9.75 19.97
N LEU A 190 -6.27 9.45 20.83
CA LEU A 190 -4.92 10.00 20.72
C LEU A 190 -4.28 9.62 19.37
N MET A 191 -4.32 8.34 19.00
CA MET A 191 -3.76 7.86 17.74
C MET A 191 -4.39 8.59 16.55
N ALA A 192 -5.72 8.70 16.49
CA ALA A 192 -6.40 9.46 15.45
C ALA A 192 -5.92 10.92 15.38
N SER A 193 -5.72 11.58 16.52
CA SER A 193 -5.23 12.96 16.57
C SER A 193 -3.80 13.11 16.09
N LEU A 194 -2.90 12.21 16.51
CA LEU A 194 -1.50 12.21 16.05
C LEU A 194 -1.41 12.01 14.54
N LYS A 195 -2.21 11.10 13.97
CA LYS A 195 -2.28 10.90 12.52
C LYS A 195 -2.79 12.16 11.82
N MET A 196 -3.77 12.86 12.39
CA MET A 196 -4.21 14.15 11.86
C MET A 196 -3.13 15.23 11.89
N VAL A 197 -2.33 15.31 12.97
CA VAL A 197 -1.17 16.20 13.03
C VAL A 197 -0.20 15.85 11.89
N PHE A 198 0.13 14.57 11.72
CA PHE A 198 1.02 14.12 10.65
C PHE A 198 0.54 14.58 9.27
N PHE A 199 -0.74 14.35 8.95
CA PHE A 199 -1.32 14.76 7.67
C PHE A 199 -1.35 16.29 7.47
N CYS A 200 -1.46 17.09 8.55
CA CYS A 200 -1.33 18.54 8.45
C CYS A 200 0.11 18.98 8.09
N TYR A 201 1.14 18.29 8.57
CA TYR A 201 2.53 18.62 8.23
C TYR A 201 2.91 18.15 6.82
N VAL A 202 2.51 16.94 6.41
CA VAL A 202 2.83 16.44 5.06
C VAL A 202 2.06 17.17 3.95
N ALA A 203 0.92 17.78 4.25
CA ALA A 203 0.23 18.67 3.31
C ALA A 203 1.12 19.84 2.85
N SER A 204 1.93 20.39 3.75
CA SER A 204 2.92 21.43 3.41
C SER A 204 4.09 20.92 2.56
N LEU A 205 4.24 19.60 2.42
CA LEU A 205 5.19 18.96 1.49
C LEU A 205 4.55 18.66 0.12
N GLY A 206 3.29 19.09 -0.08
CA GLY A 206 2.53 18.90 -1.32
C GLY A 206 1.60 17.68 -1.30
N ILE A 207 1.33 17.08 -0.14
CA ILE A 207 0.51 15.87 -0.01
C ILE A 207 -0.88 16.22 0.53
N ASN A 208 -1.81 16.56 -0.36
CA ASN A 208 -3.14 17.06 0.03
C ASN A 208 -4.23 16.00 -0.13
N ASN A 209 -4.18 15.22 -1.21
CA ASN A 209 -5.23 14.26 -1.54
C ASN A 209 -5.17 13.02 -0.64
N MET A 210 -3.98 12.57 -0.26
CA MET A 210 -3.84 11.48 0.72
C MET A 210 -4.43 11.82 2.09
N MET A 211 -4.38 13.10 2.50
CA MET A 211 -5.04 13.57 3.73
C MET A 211 -6.56 13.45 3.61
N LEU A 212 -7.14 13.70 2.43
CA LEU A 212 -8.59 13.54 2.23
C LEU A 212 -9.00 12.07 2.37
N ASP A 213 -8.25 11.14 1.78
CA ASP A 213 -8.54 9.70 1.91
C ASP A 213 -8.44 9.23 3.37
N ALA A 214 -7.39 9.68 4.06
CA ALA A 214 -7.16 9.41 5.49
C ALA A 214 -8.36 9.81 6.36
N ASN A 215 -8.98 10.95 6.06
CA ASN A 215 -10.17 11.44 6.77
C ASN A 215 -11.43 10.65 6.43
N LEU A 216 -11.61 10.25 5.17
CA LEU A 216 -12.82 9.57 4.69
C LEU A 216 -12.87 8.09 5.11
N ASN A 217 -11.73 7.39 5.08
CA ASN A 217 -11.70 5.93 5.23
C ASN A 217 -11.49 5.43 6.67
N LYS A 218 -11.48 6.32 7.66
CA LYS A 218 -11.26 6.01 9.10
C LYS A 218 -10.00 5.17 9.39
N MET A 219 -9.09 5.04 8.42
CA MET A 219 -7.86 4.23 8.50
C MET A 219 -8.09 2.78 8.90
N ASP A 220 -9.16 2.18 8.40
CA ASP A 220 -9.55 0.82 8.75
C ASP A 220 -8.94 -0.20 7.78
N SER A 221 -7.61 -0.24 7.70
CA SER A 221 -6.89 -1.15 6.81
C SER A 221 -5.67 -1.77 7.50
N TYR A 222 -5.17 -2.89 6.99
CA TYR A 222 -4.02 -3.60 7.52
C TYR A 222 -3.22 -4.28 6.42
N VAL A 223 -1.92 -4.48 6.64
CA VAL A 223 -1.04 -5.14 5.66
C VAL A 223 -1.08 -6.67 5.81
N CYS A 224 -0.92 -7.37 4.68
CA CYS A 224 -0.77 -8.82 4.61
C CYS A 224 0.19 -9.32 5.70
N CYS A 225 -0.08 -10.51 6.24
CA CYS A 225 0.77 -11.16 7.24
C CYS A 225 0.85 -12.66 6.98
N GLU A 226 1.66 -13.38 7.75
CA GLU A 226 1.81 -14.84 7.60
C GLU A 226 0.50 -15.63 7.77
N GLY A 227 -0.47 -15.06 8.49
CA GLY A 227 -1.81 -15.63 8.66
C GLY A 227 -2.75 -15.45 7.45
N CYS A 228 -2.34 -14.66 6.45
CA CYS A 228 -3.16 -14.35 5.28
C CYS A 228 -3.15 -15.49 4.24
N PRO A 229 -4.26 -15.75 3.52
CA PRO A 229 -4.28 -16.67 2.38
C PRO A 229 -3.22 -16.35 1.31
N CYS A 230 -2.83 -15.09 1.15
CA CYS A 230 -1.74 -14.68 0.26
C CYS A 230 -0.42 -15.36 0.60
N HIS A 231 -0.10 -15.49 1.89
CA HIS A 231 1.12 -16.16 2.36
C HIS A 231 1.13 -17.64 1.95
N ALA A 232 0.00 -18.34 2.13
CA ALA A 232 -0.15 -19.73 1.73
C ALA A 232 0.01 -19.94 0.21
N LYS A 233 -0.56 -19.04 -0.62
CA LYS A 233 -0.44 -19.08 -2.08
C LYS A 233 0.99 -18.87 -2.57
N LEU A 234 1.81 -18.17 -1.79
CA LEU A 234 3.17 -17.80 -2.16
C LEU A 234 4.21 -18.78 -1.66
N ARG A 235 4.07 -19.32 -0.43
CA ARG A 235 5.03 -20.30 0.17
C ARG A 235 5.16 -21.61 -0.60
N THR A 236 4.22 -21.91 -1.49
CA THR A 236 4.22 -23.07 -2.39
C THR A 236 4.74 -22.75 -3.80
N THR A 237 5.25 -21.53 -4.03
CA THR A 237 5.71 -21.03 -5.34
C THR A 237 7.23 -20.93 -5.41
N TYR A 238 7.83 -21.19 -6.57
CA TYR A 238 9.26 -21.00 -6.82
C TYR A 238 9.74 -19.55 -6.51
N THR A 239 10.98 -19.43 -6.03
CA THR A 239 11.38 -18.46 -5.00
C THR A 239 12.15 -17.23 -5.48
N LEU A 240 12.60 -17.19 -6.72
CA LEU A 240 13.48 -16.11 -7.22
C LEU A 240 12.74 -14.77 -7.39
N PHE A 241 11.47 -14.81 -7.78
CA PHE A 241 10.68 -13.62 -8.16
C PHE A 241 9.92 -12.97 -7.01
N ILE A 242 9.90 -13.61 -5.84
CA ILE A 242 9.17 -13.13 -4.66
C ILE A 242 9.94 -11.98 -3.97
N ARG A 243 11.27 -11.93 -4.10
CA ARG A 243 12.11 -10.88 -3.52
C ARG A 243 11.80 -9.50 -4.07
N ASP A 244 11.34 -9.41 -5.32
CA ASP A 244 11.07 -8.14 -5.98
C ASP A 244 9.72 -7.52 -5.60
N VAL A 245 8.91 -8.21 -4.79
CA VAL A 245 7.63 -7.66 -4.29
C VAL A 245 7.86 -6.38 -3.49
N GLU A 246 8.96 -6.24 -2.75
CA GLU A 246 9.27 -4.98 -2.06
C GLU A 246 9.47 -3.81 -3.02
N LYS A 247 10.08 -4.05 -4.19
CA LYS A 247 10.24 -3.04 -5.25
C LYS A 247 8.87 -2.63 -5.77
N THR A 248 7.98 -3.61 -6.00
CA THR A 248 6.61 -3.32 -6.45
C THR A 248 5.85 -2.49 -5.42
N LYS A 249 6.05 -2.72 -4.12
CA LYS A 249 5.43 -1.89 -3.08
C LYS A 249 5.95 -0.46 -3.07
N VAL A 250 7.26 -0.27 -3.16
CA VAL A 250 7.87 1.07 -3.26
C VAL A 250 7.33 1.81 -4.48
N ILE A 251 7.26 1.13 -5.63
CA ILE A 251 6.74 1.71 -6.87
C ILE A 251 5.24 2.01 -6.74
N ASP A 252 4.43 1.11 -6.16
CA ASP A 252 3.00 1.33 -5.93
C ASP A 252 2.74 2.63 -5.15
N CYS A 253 3.49 2.84 -4.05
CA CYS A 253 3.43 4.06 -3.27
C CYS A 253 3.76 5.30 -4.13
N LEU A 254 4.80 5.23 -4.95
CA LEU A 254 5.22 6.33 -5.81
C LEU A 254 4.19 6.65 -6.91
N LEU A 255 3.61 5.65 -7.55
CA LEU A 255 2.58 5.86 -8.59
C LEU A 255 1.37 6.57 -8.00
N ILE A 256 0.90 6.10 -6.84
CA ILE A 256 -0.25 6.67 -6.16
C ILE A 256 0.02 8.14 -5.85
N MET A 257 1.18 8.44 -5.27
CA MET A 257 1.57 9.82 -4.93
C MET A 257 1.76 10.70 -6.17
N ALA A 258 2.43 10.19 -7.20
CA ALA A 258 2.71 10.90 -8.44
C ALA A 258 1.42 11.35 -9.15
N VAL A 259 0.39 10.51 -9.20
CA VAL A 259 -0.87 10.84 -9.87
C VAL A 259 -1.81 11.61 -8.94
N LYS A 260 -1.95 11.19 -7.68
CA LYS A 260 -2.90 11.84 -6.75
C LYS A 260 -2.52 13.27 -6.42
N GLU A 261 -1.23 13.57 -6.35
CA GLU A 261 -0.74 14.91 -6.07
C GLU A 261 -0.25 15.66 -7.33
N ASP A 262 -0.42 15.09 -8.53
CA ASP A 262 0.18 15.57 -9.81
C ASP A 262 1.69 15.92 -9.67
N ASP A 263 2.42 15.10 -8.91
CA ASP A 263 3.84 15.33 -8.59
C ASP A 263 4.72 14.83 -9.75
N ALA A 264 5.20 15.79 -10.55
CA ALA A 264 6.07 15.53 -11.70
C ALA A 264 7.43 14.92 -11.31
N PHE A 265 7.96 15.25 -10.13
CA PHE A 265 9.24 14.72 -9.67
C PHE A 265 9.11 13.24 -9.29
N LEU A 266 8.05 12.89 -8.55
CA LEU A 266 7.72 11.50 -8.25
C LEU A 266 7.38 10.70 -9.51
N SER A 267 6.71 11.32 -10.48
CA SER A 267 6.48 10.71 -11.79
C SER A 267 7.79 10.31 -12.48
N LYS A 268 8.77 11.22 -12.54
CA LYS A 268 10.11 10.95 -13.10
C LYS A 268 10.85 9.85 -12.32
N LEU A 269 10.72 9.85 -10.99
CA LEU A 269 11.35 8.83 -10.14
C LEU A 269 10.75 7.45 -10.38
N ALA A 270 9.42 7.34 -10.47
CA ALA A 270 8.73 6.09 -10.76
C ALA A 270 9.16 5.53 -12.13
N GLU A 271 9.27 6.39 -13.16
CA GLU A 271 9.81 5.98 -14.46
C GLU A 271 11.24 5.48 -14.40
N GLY A 272 12.11 6.21 -13.72
CA GLY A 272 13.50 5.80 -13.59
C GLY A 272 13.60 4.43 -12.91
N LEU A 273 12.76 4.17 -11.91
CA LEU A 273 12.67 2.85 -11.26
C LEU A 273 12.13 1.79 -12.22
N PHE A 274 11.12 2.08 -13.04
CA PHE A 274 10.63 1.14 -14.05
C PHE A 274 11.70 0.77 -15.08
N THR A 275 12.54 1.71 -15.49
CA THR A 275 13.62 1.46 -16.45
C THR A 275 14.70 0.57 -15.85
N GLN A 276 14.98 0.70 -14.56
CA GLN A 276 16.02 -0.08 -13.88
C GLN A 276 15.51 -1.41 -13.32
N PHE A 277 14.23 -1.48 -12.96
CA PHE A 277 13.60 -2.65 -12.38
C PHE A 277 12.46 -3.07 -13.29
N ASP A 278 12.59 -4.27 -13.87
CA ASP A 278 11.59 -4.88 -14.74
C ASP A 278 10.34 -5.32 -13.96
N CYS A 279 9.70 -4.39 -13.25
CA CYS A 279 8.42 -4.64 -12.56
C CYS A 279 7.23 -4.73 -13.52
N ARG A 280 7.48 -4.53 -14.83
CA ARG A 280 6.56 -4.90 -15.92
C ARG A 280 6.80 -6.32 -16.43
N SER A 281 7.77 -7.05 -15.87
CA SER A 281 8.10 -8.40 -16.30
C SER A 281 6.91 -9.34 -16.15
N PRO A 282 6.56 -10.12 -17.19
CA PRO A 282 5.57 -11.19 -17.08
C PRO A 282 5.92 -12.22 -15.98
N PHE A 283 7.20 -12.33 -15.62
CA PHE A 283 7.66 -13.21 -14.54
C PHE A 283 7.26 -12.73 -13.15
N LEU A 284 7.17 -11.41 -12.93
CA LEU A 284 6.70 -10.81 -11.66
C LEU A 284 5.17 -10.73 -11.58
N GLU A 285 4.48 -10.78 -12.73
CA GLU A 285 3.02 -10.69 -12.77
C GLU A 285 2.35 -11.78 -11.91
N LYS A 286 2.80 -13.05 -12.03
CA LYS A 286 2.18 -14.18 -11.30
C LYS A 286 2.34 -14.06 -9.78
N PRO A 287 3.55 -13.84 -9.22
CA PRO A 287 3.71 -13.62 -7.77
C PRO A 287 2.93 -12.41 -7.27
N VAL A 288 3.00 -11.27 -7.97
CA VAL A 288 2.34 -10.03 -7.53
C VAL A 288 0.82 -10.21 -7.51
N ARG A 289 0.22 -10.83 -8.53
CA ARG A 289 -1.23 -11.11 -8.56
C ARG A 289 -1.70 -12.06 -7.44
N ARG A 290 -0.82 -12.83 -6.81
CA ARG A 290 -1.17 -13.69 -5.66
C ARG A 290 -1.24 -12.92 -4.34
N ILE A 291 -0.70 -11.70 -4.31
CA ILE A 291 -0.79 -10.78 -3.17
C ILE A 291 -2.10 -10.00 -3.26
N GLN A 292 -2.65 -9.66 -2.11
CA GLN A 292 -3.83 -8.81 -2.01
C GLN A 292 -3.64 -7.53 -2.84
N ASN A 293 -4.63 -7.23 -3.68
CA ASN A 293 -4.64 -6.08 -4.60
C ASN A 293 -3.51 -6.05 -5.65
N GLY A 294 -2.81 -7.17 -5.89
CA GLY A 294 -1.77 -7.24 -6.92
C GLY A 294 -2.28 -6.96 -8.34
N ALA A 295 -3.50 -7.39 -8.66
CA ALA A 295 -4.13 -7.06 -9.93
C ALA A 295 -4.36 -5.53 -10.09
N LEU A 296 -4.75 -4.84 -9.00
CA LEU A 296 -4.96 -3.39 -9.03
C LEU A 296 -3.66 -2.62 -9.12
N PHE A 297 -2.55 -3.13 -8.58
CA PHE A 297 -1.22 -2.58 -8.85
C PHE A 297 -0.91 -2.57 -10.35
N MET A 298 -1.19 -3.68 -11.06
CA MET A 298 -1.00 -3.74 -12.52
C MET A 298 -1.91 -2.74 -13.26
N VAL A 299 -3.14 -2.55 -12.79
CA VAL A 299 -4.04 -1.51 -13.32
C VAL A 299 -3.45 -0.12 -13.10
N ARG A 300 -2.90 0.17 -11.93
CA ARG A 300 -2.26 1.47 -11.64
C ARG A 300 -1.04 1.72 -12.51
N ILE A 301 -0.20 0.71 -12.80
CA ILE A 301 0.89 0.84 -13.77
C ILE A 301 0.32 1.25 -15.14
N ALA A 302 -0.66 0.50 -15.65
CA ALA A 302 -1.22 0.77 -16.97
C ALA A 302 -1.87 2.17 -17.05
N LEU A 303 -2.61 2.57 -16.02
CA LEU A 303 -3.25 3.90 -15.96
C LEU A 303 -2.23 5.03 -15.78
N PHE A 304 -1.11 4.79 -15.08
CA PHE A 304 -0.01 5.74 -14.99
C PHE A 304 0.63 5.97 -16.37
N ASP A 305 0.90 4.90 -17.12
CA ASP A 305 1.42 4.98 -18.48
C ASP A 305 0.42 5.72 -19.40
N ALA A 306 -0.88 5.41 -19.30
CA ALA A 306 -1.92 6.13 -20.03
C ALA A 306 -1.99 7.63 -19.68
N PHE A 307 -1.93 7.97 -18.40
CA PHE A 307 -1.88 9.36 -17.93
C PHE A 307 -0.71 10.13 -18.55
N ARG A 308 0.46 9.49 -18.64
CA ARG A 308 1.65 10.07 -19.25
C ARG A 308 1.52 10.24 -20.76
N HIS A 309 1.00 9.23 -21.47
CA HIS A 309 0.72 9.35 -22.90
C HIS A 309 -0.23 10.52 -23.21
N VAL A 310 -1.30 10.69 -22.43
CA VAL A 310 -2.20 11.85 -22.60
C VAL A 310 -1.49 13.18 -22.30
N LYS A 311 -0.61 13.24 -21.28
CA LYS A 311 0.21 14.45 -21.02
C LYS A 311 1.16 14.75 -22.17
N ALA A 312 1.79 13.75 -22.77
CA ALA A 312 2.67 13.93 -23.94
C ALA A 312 1.89 14.43 -25.16
N LEU A 313 0.72 13.84 -25.44
CA LEU A 313 -0.19 14.29 -26.51
C LEU A 313 -0.65 15.75 -26.33
N LEU A 314 -0.90 16.19 -25.10
CA LEU A 314 -1.28 17.57 -24.80
C LEU A 314 -0.15 18.58 -25.05
N VAL A 315 1.12 18.14 -25.02
CA VAL A 315 2.29 18.98 -25.32
C VAL A 315 2.54 19.04 -26.82
N ASP A 316 2.28 17.95 -27.55
CA ASP A 316 2.60 17.81 -28.98
C ASP A 316 1.35 17.68 -29.87
N LEU A 317 0.44 18.66 -29.76
CA LEU A 317 -0.85 18.64 -30.46
C LEU A 317 -0.75 18.73 -31.99
N ARG A 318 0.39 19.19 -32.52
CA ARG A 318 0.61 19.44 -33.96
C ARG A 318 1.51 18.40 -34.64
N ALA A 319 1.97 17.38 -33.92
CA ALA A 319 2.69 16.27 -34.54
C ALA A 319 1.80 15.46 -35.49
N SER A 320 2.46 14.70 -36.37
CA SER A 320 1.78 13.85 -37.34
C SER A 320 0.86 12.84 -36.65
N PRO A 321 -0.37 12.61 -37.15
CA PRO A 321 -1.26 11.58 -36.61
C PRO A 321 -0.61 10.20 -36.52
N ALA A 322 0.27 9.85 -37.46
CA ALA A 322 0.99 8.57 -37.45
C ALA A 322 1.93 8.39 -36.26
N SER A 323 2.53 9.49 -35.74
CA SER A 323 3.36 9.45 -34.54
C SER A 323 2.55 9.51 -33.24
N LEU A 324 1.31 10.02 -33.31
CA LEU A 324 0.46 10.19 -32.13
C LEU A 324 -0.46 8.98 -31.87
N ALA A 325 -0.88 8.27 -32.92
CA ALA A 325 -1.79 7.11 -32.81
C ALA A 325 -1.31 6.02 -31.83
N PRO A 326 -0.02 5.61 -31.81
CA PRO A 326 0.45 4.62 -30.84
C PRO A 326 0.29 5.05 -29.38
N GLN A 327 0.29 6.36 -29.10
CA GLN A 327 0.07 6.87 -27.75
C GLN A 327 -1.39 6.67 -27.31
N ILE A 328 -2.34 6.92 -28.23
CA ILE A 328 -3.76 6.65 -27.96
C ILE A 328 -4.02 5.14 -27.84
N ASP A 329 -3.39 4.31 -28.68
CA ASP A 329 -3.53 2.84 -28.59
C ASP A 329 -3.14 2.31 -27.21
N ASN A 330 -2.03 2.82 -26.65
CA ASN A 330 -1.58 2.48 -25.29
C ASN A 330 -2.58 2.94 -24.21
N VAL A 331 -3.19 4.12 -24.39
CA VAL A 331 -4.24 4.60 -23.48
C VAL A 331 -5.48 3.70 -23.53
N VAL A 332 -5.92 3.31 -24.72
CA VAL A 332 -7.06 2.41 -24.93
C VAL A 332 -6.79 1.04 -24.30
N LEU A 333 -5.59 0.49 -24.51
CA LEU A 333 -5.17 -0.78 -23.90
C LEU A 333 -5.22 -0.72 -22.36
N ALA A 334 -4.68 0.34 -21.77
CA ALA A 334 -4.72 0.54 -20.31
C ALA A 334 -6.16 0.63 -19.77
N LEU A 335 -7.06 1.32 -20.48
CA LEU A 335 -8.47 1.40 -20.10
C LEU A 335 -9.18 0.05 -20.21
N TYR A 336 -8.85 -0.79 -21.20
CA TYR A 336 -9.36 -2.15 -21.28
C TYR A 336 -8.86 -3.04 -20.14
N ILE A 337 -7.58 -2.92 -19.76
CA ILE A 337 -7.02 -3.60 -18.58
C ILE A 337 -7.79 -3.18 -17.33
N ALA A 338 -7.95 -1.87 -17.10
CA ALA A 338 -8.71 -1.35 -15.97
C ALA A 338 -10.14 -1.90 -15.94
N ARG A 339 -10.85 -1.85 -17.08
CA ARG A 339 -12.22 -2.36 -17.21
C ARG A 339 -12.32 -3.85 -16.86
N ARG A 340 -11.35 -4.65 -17.31
CA ARG A 340 -11.33 -6.10 -17.09
C ARG A 340 -11.17 -6.41 -15.60
N GLU A 341 -10.18 -5.81 -14.95
CA GLU A 341 -9.86 -6.11 -13.55
C GLU A 341 -10.92 -5.52 -12.59
N MET A 342 -11.44 -4.32 -12.87
CA MET A 342 -12.50 -3.69 -12.05
C MET A 342 -13.82 -4.46 -12.09
N ARG A 343 -14.14 -5.17 -13.19
CA ARG A 343 -15.41 -5.89 -13.35
C ARG A 343 -15.64 -6.94 -12.26
N GLY A 344 -14.58 -7.63 -11.83
CA GLY A 344 -14.64 -8.68 -10.82
C GLY A 344 -14.59 -8.19 -9.38
N MET A 345 -14.44 -6.88 -9.14
CA MET A 345 -14.19 -6.34 -7.82
C MET A 345 -15.38 -5.52 -7.32
N LYS A 346 -15.95 -5.94 -6.19
CA LYS A 346 -17.06 -5.26 -5.52
C LYS A 346 -16.69 -3.80 -5.21
N GLY A 347 -17.61 -2.87 -5.47
CA GLY A 347 -17.40 -1.43 -5.32
C GLY A 347 -16.78 -0.80 -6.57
N LEU A 348 -15.75 -1.40 -7.16
CA LEU A 348 -15.16 -0.92 -8.41
C LEU A 348 -16.02 -1.22 -9.65
N ASN A 349 -16.74 -2.34 -9.63
CA ASN A 349 -17.66 -2.75 -10.70
C ASN A 349 -18.78 -1.73 -10.97
N GLU A 350 -19.22 -0.99 -9.94
CA GLU A 350 -20.22 0.08 -10.06
C GLU A 350 -19.69 1.28 -10.87
N HIS A 351 -18.37 1.42 -11.00
CA HIS A 351 -17.71 2.51 -11.71
C HIS A 351 -17.31 2.17 -13.15
N LEU A 352 -17.67 0.99 -13.68
CA LEU A 352 -17.44 0.65 -15.09
C LEU A 352 -18.01 1.67 -16.10
N PRO A 353 -19.14 2.35 -15.86
CA PRO A 353 -19.61 3.42 -16.75
C PRO A 353 -18.60 4.55 -16.95
N LEU A 354 -17.77 4.86 -15.95
CA LEU A 354 -16.70 5.86 -16.06
C LEU A 354 -15.60 5.39 -17.02
N VAL A 355 -15.22 4.12 -16.93
CA VAL A 355 -14.22 3.51 -17.84
C VAL A 355 -14.75 3.48 -19.28
N ASN A 356 -16.03 3.17 -19.47
CA ASN A 356 -16.66 3.20 -20.80
C ASN A 356 -16.71 4.62 -21.39
N LYS A 357 -16.95 5.66 -20.56
CA LYS A 357 -16.84 7.06 -21.00
C LYS A 357 -15.42 7.42 -21.43
N ALA A 358 -14.41 6.97 -20.68
CA ALA A 358 -13.01 7.16 -21.04
C ALA A 358 -12.67 6.50 -22.39
N LEU A 359 -13.10 5.26 -22.60
CA LEU A 359 -12.91 4.53 -23.87
C LEU A 359 -13.56 5.27 -25.04
N ALA A 360 -14.83 5.64 -24.91
CA ALA A 360 -15.53 6.39 -25.96
C ALA A 360 -14.88 7.75 -26.27
N THR A 361 -14.32 8.41 -25.24
CA THR A 361 -13.57 9.66 -25.43
C THR A 361 -12.27 9.40 -26.19
N ALA A 362 -11.53 8.34 -25.87
CA ALA A 362 -10.33 7.93 -26.60
C ALA A 362 -10.63 7.61 -28.08
N ASP A 363 -11.71 6.87 -28.36
CA ASP A 363 -12.12 6.54 -29.72
C ASP A 363 -12.45 7.81 -30.54
N SER A 364 -13.09 8.80 -29.92
CA SER A 364 -13.43 10.06 -30.59
C SER A 364 -12.20 10.89 -31.01
N ILE A 365 -11.07 10.74 -30.31
CA ILE A 365 -9.84 11.51 -30.55
C ILE A 365 -9.16 11.11 -31.85
N TYR A 366 -9.23 9.84 -32.29
CA TYR A 366 -8.54 9.38 -33.51
C TYR A 366 -8.83 10.26 -34.73
N SER A 367 -10.10 10.63 -34.92
CA SER A 367 -10.54 11.49 -36.03
C SER A 367 -10.00 12.92 -36.01
N ARG A 368 -9.41 13.35 -34.88
CA ARG A 368 -8.98 14.73 -34.62
C ARG A 368 -7.50 14.84 -34.28
N LEU A 369 -6.74 13.73 -34.35
CA LEU A 369 -5.31 13.72 -34.09
C LEU A 369 -4.57 14.72 -34.99
N GLY A 370 -3.57 15.40 -34.41
CA GLY A 370 -2.79 16.44 -35.10
C GLY A 370 -3.51 17.78 -35.27
N THR A 371 -4.68 17.96 -34.65
CA THR A 371 -5.43 19.23 -34.68
C THR A 371 -5.60 19.80 -33.27
N GLU A 372 -5.70 21.12 -33.15
CA GLU A 372 -6.00 21.78 -31.86
C GLU A 372 -7.37 21.38 -31.30
N ASN A 373 -8.27 20.93 -32.17
CA ASN A 373 -9.61 20.47 -31.82
C ASN A 373 -9.64 19.16 -31.01
N ALA A 374 -8.50 18.47 -30.83
CA ALA A 374 -8.40 17.32 -29.93
C ALA A 374 -8.06 17.71 -28.48
N SER A 375 -7.68 18.97 -28.24
CA SER A 375 -7.15 19.41 -26.95
C SER A 375 -8.18 19.27 -25.81
N GLN A 376 -9.45 19.58 -26.08
CA GLN A 376 -10.50 19.49 -25.06
C GLN A 376 -10.86 18.04 -24.72
N GLU A 377 -10.93 17.17 -25.72
CA GLU A 377 -11.15 15.73 -25.56
C GLU A 377 -9.98 15.08 -24.81
N LEU A 378 -8.74 15.46 -25.12
CA LEU A 378 -7.55 14.99 -24.40
C LEU A 378 -7.56 15.41 -22.92
N ARG A 379 -7.95 16.65 -22.61
CA ARG A 379 -8.15 17.10 -21.21
C ARG A 379 -9.25 16.29 -20.53
N THR A 380 -10.37 16.07 -21.22
CA THR A 380 -11.49 15.27 -20.70
C THR A 380 -11.07 13.82 -20.44
N LEU A 381 -10.30 13.22 -21.34
CA LEU A 381 -9.75 11.88 -21.21
C LEU A 381 -8.77 11.80 -20.04
N LYS A 382 -7.88 12.80 -19.88
CA LYS A 382 -6.98 12.91 -18.73
C LYS A 382 -7.77 12.91 -17.42
N ASP A 383 -8.86 13.68 -17.35
CA ASP A 383 -9.70 13.75 -16.15
C ASP A 383 -10.37 12.42 -15.84
N TYR A 384 -10.87 11.70 -16.86
CA TYR A 384 -11.42 10.36 -16.66
C TYR A 384 -10.37 9.35 -16.19
N ILE A 385 -9.19 9.33 -16.81
CA ILE A 385 -8.08 8.45 -16.39
C ILE A 385 -7.69 8.74 -14.95
N THR A 386 -7.57 10.02 -14.59
CA THR A 386 -7.22 10.44 -13.22
C THR A 386 -8.29 9.99 -12.22
N LYS A 387 -9.58 10.15 -12.54
CA LYS A 387 -10.68 9.69 -11.68
C LYS A 387 -10.68 8.17 -11.52
N ILE A 388 -10.46 7.41 -12.59
CA ILE A 388 -10.35 5.94 -12.53
C ILE A 388 -9.14 5.55 -11.67
N PHE A 389 -8.00 6.21 -11.87
CA PHE A 389 -6.79 5.99 -11.09
C PHE A 389 -7.04 6.22 -9.59
N PHE A 390 -7.73 7.31 -9.22
CA PHE A 390 -8.08 7.61 -7.83
C PHE A 390 -8.96 6.50 -7.23
N LEU A 391 -9.96 6.01 -7.97
CA LEU A 391 -10.83 4.92 -7.52
C LEU A 391 -10.05 3.64 -7.23
N VAL A 392 -9.16 3.23 -8.13
CA VAL A 392 -8.31 2.03 -7.93
C VAL A 392 -7.14 2.27 -6.98
N SER A 393 -6.99 3.50 -6.46
CA SER A 393 -5.98 3.92 -5.47
C SER A 393 -6.65 4.41 -4.19
N ALA A 394 -7.85 3.90 -3.88
CA ALA A 394 -8.39 4.03 -2.54
C ALA A 394 -7.53 3.18 -1.57
N PRO A 395 -7.37 3.60 -0.30
CA PRO A 395 -6.57 2.90 0.71
C PRO A 395 -6.73 1.37 0.77
N GLU A 396 -7.97 0.89 0.68
CA GLU A 396 -8.33 -0.53 0.70
C GLU A 396 -7.84 -1.34 -0.53
N PHE A 397 -7.44 -0.63 -1.60
CA PHE A 397 -6.97 -1.18 -2.87
C PHE A 397 -5.45 -1.06 -3.06
N HIS A 398 -4.72 -0.55 -2.08
CA HIS A 398 -3.26 -0.49 -2.13
C HIS A 398 -2.63 -1.89 -2.08
N LEU A 399 -1.46 -2.08 -2.70
CA LEU A 399 -0.81 -3.39 -2.76
C LEU A 399 -0.53 -3.93 -1.36
N ALA A 400 -0.83 -5.21 -1.16
CA ALA A 400 -0.70 -5.94 0.10
C ALA A 400 -1.56 -5.42 1.26
N VAL A 401 -2.54 -4.54 1.00
CA VAL A 401 -3.44 -4.00 2.02
C VAL A 401 -4.79 -4.70 1.98
N HIS A 402 -5.29 -5.08 3.14
CA HIS A 402 -6.65 -5.54 3.37
C HIS A 402 -7.45 -4.45 4.06
N SER A 403 -8.75 -4.39 3.76
CA SER A 403 -9.69 -3.65 4.59
C SER A 403 -9.91 -4.39 5.91
N LYS A 404 -9.80 -3.70 7.05
CA LYS A 404 -10.24 -4.19 8.38
C LYS A 404 -11.75 -4.32 8.44
N ASP A 405 -12.46 -3.74 7.48
CA ASP A 405 -13.88 -3.92 7.26
C ASP A 405 -14.11 -4.88 6.09
N PRO A 406 -14.48 -6.15 6.32
CA PRO A 406 -14.98 -6.98 5.24
C PRO A 406 -16.34 -6.48 4.74
N LEU A 407 -17.09 -5.70 5.55
CA LEU A 407 -18.48 -5.33 5.30
C LEU A 407 -18.94 -4.08 6.10
N VAL A 408 -18.77 -2.90 5.52
CA VAL A 408 -19.59 -1.69 5.72
C VAL A 408 -20.07 -1.44 7.17
N GLY A 409 -19.28 -0.68 7.94
CA GLY A 409 -19.77 0.49 8.69
C GLY A 409 -20.47 0.30 10.05
N LYS A 410 -20.15 1.19 11.01
CA LYS A 410 -20.98 1.46 12.19
C LYS A 410 -22.38 1.95 11.77
N GLY A 411 -23.43 1.33 12.31
CA GLY A 411 -24.81 1.84 12.35
C GLY A 411 -25.63 1.66 11.07
N ALA A 412 -26.85 1.14 11.22
CA ALA A 412 -27.96 1.00 10.23
C ALA A 412 -27.68 0.40 8.83
N LYS A 413 -26.42 0.13 8.46
CA LYS A 413 -25.99 -0.44 7.17
C LYS A 413 -25.10 -1.69 7.33
N LEU A 414 -25.16 -2.36 8.48
CA LEU A 414 -24.51 -3.66 8.66
C LEU A 414 -25.14 -4.67 7.71
N CYS A 415 -24.31 -5.35 6.92
CA CYS A 415 -24.69 -6.45 6.05
C CYS A 415 -24.20 -7.77 6.64
N CYS A 416 -24.94 -8.85 6.37
CA CYS A 416 -24.53 -10.18 6.80
C CYS A 416 -23.28 -10.64 6.02
N GLY A 417 -22.35 -11.28 6.73
CA GLY A 417 -21.11 -11.92 6.27
C GLY A 417 -21.29 -12.98 5.21
N ASN A 418 -22.41 -13.71 5.30
CA ASN A 418 -22.75 -14.73 4.33
C ASN A 418 -23.17 -14.09 2.99
N PRO A 419 -22.45 -14.34 1.88
CA PRO A 419 -22.75 -13.77 0.56
C PRO A 419 -24.10 -14.23 0.00
N ASP A 420 -24.61 -15.38 0.45
CA ASP A 420 -25.90 -15.95 0.03
C ASP A 420 -27.07 -15.46 0.91
N CYS A 421 -26.82 -14.51 1.81
CA CYS A 421 -27.85 -13.96 2.68
C CYS A 421 -28.71 -12.92 1.94
N PRO A 422 -30.05 -13.05 1.93
CA PRO A 422 -30.94 -12.10 1.24
C PRO A 422 -30.99 -10.68 1.83
N GLY A 423 -30.38 -10.42 3.01
CA GLY A 423 -30.40 -9.11 3.73
C GLY A 423 -31.80 -8.73 4.24
N LYS A 424 -32.06 -7.81 5.19
CA LYS A 424 -31.32 -7.02 6.19
C LYS A 424 -31.98 -7.29 7.55
N VAL A 425 -31.25 -7.24 8.66
CA VAL A 425 -31.84 -7.40 10.00
C VAL A 425 -31.33 -6.29 10.93
N LYS A 426 -32.20 -5.76 11.80
CA LYS A 426 -31.87 -4.66 12.74
C LYS A 426 -30.78 -5.06 13.74
N GLU A 427 -30.68 -6.34 14.05
CA GLU A 427 -29.72 -6.89 15.00
C GLU A 427 -28.80 -7.87 14.29
N MET A 428 -27.49 -7.73 14.48
CA MET A 428 -26.49 -8.60 13.89
C MET A 428 -25.58 -9.20 14.95
N LEU A 429 -25.31 -10.48 14.79
CA LEU A 429 -24.36 -11.24 15.58
C LEU A 429 -22.95 -10.92 15.13
N LYS A 430 -22.13 -10.46 16.06
CA LYS A 430 -20.72 -10.21 15.81
C LYS A 430 -19.94 -11.52 15.95
N CYS A 431 -19.08 -11.85 14.98
CA CYS A 431 -18.20 -13.01 15.12
C CYS A 431 -17.31 -12.86 16.36
N SER A 432 -17.36 -13.82 17.28
CA SER A 432 -16.63 -13.74 18.56
C SER A 432 -15.10 -13.82 18.40
N GLY A 433 -14.62 -14.50 17.36
CA GLY A 433 -13.19 -14.63 17.06
C GLY A 433 -12.57 -13.36 16.48
N CYS A 434 -12.91 -13.03 15.22
CA CYS A 434 -12.35 -11.85 14.57
C CYS A 434 -12.91 -10.54 15.12
N ARG A 435 -14.18 -10.52 15.56
CA ARG A 435 -14.93 -9.31 15.94
C ARG A 435 -15.04 -8.29 14.81
N VAL A 436 -14.99 -8.76 13.58
CA VAL A 436 -14.88 -7.92 12.38
C VAL A 436 -16.02 -8.23 11.39
N THR A 437 -16.42 -9.49 11.24
CA THR A 437 -17.59 -9.89 10.45
C THR A 437 -18.85 -9.97 11.30
N PHE A 438 -19.97 -9.55 10.72
CA PHE A 438 -21.29 -9.59 11.33
C PHE A 438 -22.21 -10.54 10.56
N TYR A 439 -23.11 -11.22 11.25
CA TYR A 439 -24.07 -12.15 10.65
C TYR A 439 -25.46 -11.84 11.15
N CYS A 440 -26.46 -12.00 10.29
CA CYS A 440 -27.84 -11.88 10.74
C CYS A 440 -28.29 -13.05 11.63
N SER A 441 -27.60 -14.19 11.56
CA SER A 441 -27.93 -15.42 12.30
C SER A 441 -26.71 -16.32 12.48
N VAL A 442 -26.81 -17.25 13.44
CA VAL A 442 -25.80 -18.31 13.64
C VAL A 442 -25.73 -19.23 12.42
N THR A 443 -26.84 -19.42 11.70
CA THR A 443 -26.88 -20.19 10.46
C THR A 443 -25.99 -19.54 9.41
N CYS A 444 -26.16 -18.24 9.14
CA CYS A 444 -25.31 -17.53 8.20
C CYS A 444 -23.83 -17.51 8.62
N GLN A 445 -23.54 -17.46 9.92
CA GLN A 445 -22.17 -17.63 10.41
C GLN A 445 -21.60 -19.01 10.11
N ARG A 446 -22.39 -20.09 10.28
CA ARG A 446 -21.97 -21.46 10.00
C ARG A 446 -21.78 -21.71 8.51
N ASP A 447 -22.65 -21.16 7.68
CA ASP A 447 -22.58 -21.29 6.23
C ASP A 447 -21.32 -20.62 5.69
N ASP A 448 -21.06 -19.37 6.12
CA ASP A 448 -19.83 -18.65 5.78
C ASP A 448 -18.61 -19.24 6.51
N TRP A 449 -18.75 -20.06 7.56
CA TRP A 449 -17.60 -20.53 8.34
C TRP A 449 -16.55 -21.26 7.51
N LYS A 450 -16.96 -22.00 6.47
CA LYS A 450 -16.05 -22.73 5.58
C LYS A 450 -15.02 -21.80 4.93
N THR A 451 -15.44 -20.58 4.59
CA THR A 451 -14.65 -19.52 3.97
C THR A 451 -14.09 -18.54 5.01
N HIS A 452 -14.91 -18.12 5.98
CA HIS A 452 -14.59 -17.15 7.01
C HIS A 452 -13.51 -17.61 7.99
N ARG A 453 -13.42 -18.91 8.33
CA ARG A 453 -12.50 -19.42 9.36
C ARG A 453 -11.04 -19.00 9.18
N PHE A 454 -10.60 -18.86 7.93
CA PHE A 454 -9.23 -18.45 7.60
C PHE A 454 -9.00 -16.98 7.98
N LEU A 455 -9.89 -16.09 7.54
CA LEU A 455 -9.90 -14.68 7.93
C LEU A 455 -10.13 -14.52 9.43
N CYS A 456 -10.98 -15.35 10.03
CA CYS A 456 -11.26 -15.33 11.46
C CYS A 456 -10.02 -15.64 12.29
N LYS A 457 -9.27 -16.67 11.88
CA LYS A 457 -8.01 -17.06 12.52
C LYS A 457 -6.94 -15.99 12.33
N GLU A 458 -6.81 -15.42 11.13
CA GLU A 458 -5.89 -14.31 10.86
C GLU A 458 -6.14 -13.11 11.78
N MET A 459 -7.38 -12.63 11.84
CA MET A 459 -7.77 -11.50 12.68
C MET A 459 -7.68 -11.83 14.19
N GLY A 460 -7.77 -13.12 14.54
CA GLY A 460 -7.59 -13.61 15.91
C GLY A 460 -6.11 -13.63 16.34
N CYS A 461 -5.22 -14.15 15.50
CA CYS A 461 -3.78 -14.26 15.81
C CYS A 461 -3.12 -12.89 16.05
N ARG A 462 -3.60 -11.84 15.38
CA ARG A 462 -3.09 -10.46 15.56
C ARG A 462 -3.39 -9.83 16.92
N LYS A 463 -4.26 -10.44 17.74
CA LYS A 463 -4.50 -10.00 19.13
C LYS A 463 -3.45 -10.53 20.10
N ALA A 464 -2.70 -11.55 19.71
CA ALA A 464 -1.56 -12.05 20.47
C ALA A 464 -0.28 -11.39 19.94
N ALA A 465 0.55 -10.86 20.84
CA ALA A 465 1.87 -10.35 20.46
C ALA A 465 2.67 -11.44 19.72
N PRO A 466 3.44 -11.10 18.67
CA PRO A 466 4.25 -12.09 17.97
C PRO A 466 5.30 -12.66 18.93
N ALA A 467 5.37 -13.98 19.05
CA ALA A 467 6.44 -14.65 19.76
C ALA A 467 7.75 -14.51 18.95
N PRO A 468 8.89 -14.23 19.59
CA PRO A 468 10.17 -14.14 18.89
C PRO A 468 10.54 -15.49 18.25
N ILE A 469 10.80 -15.48 16.95
CA ILE A 469 11.21 -16.66 16.18
C ILE A 469 12.69 -16.93 16.48
N LYS A 470 13.00 -18.11 17.03
CA LYS A 470 14.37 -18.63 17.07
C LYS A 470 14.74 -19.12 15.67
N MET A 471 15.71 -18.47 15.03
CA MET A 471 16.28 -18.94 13.77
C MET A 471 17.03 -20.26 14.02
N ALA A 472 16.63 -21.32 13.32
CA ALA A 472 17.44 -22.54 13.23
C ALA A 472 18.33 -22.42 11.99
N GLU A 473 19.65 -22.46 12.19
CA GLU A 473 20.61 -22.55 11.10
C GLU A 473 20.44 -23.88 10.39
N CYS A 474 20.04 -23.85 9.12
CA CYS A 474 20.08 -25.01 8.24
C CYS A 474 21.17 -24.79 7.21
N SER A 475 22.02 -25.79 7.01
CA SER A 475 23.12 -25.77 6.04
C SER A 475 22.59 -25.58 4.62
N THR A 476 23.13 -24.58 3.94
CA THR A 476 22.85 -24.26 2.53
C THR A 476 23.40 -25.38 1.64
N GLU A 477 22.53 -26.12 0.94
CA GLU A 477 22.96 -27.03 -0.12
C GLU A 477 22.97 -26.31 -1.46
N THR A 478 24.16 -26.16 -2.02
CA THR A 478 24.38 -25.57 -3.35
C THR A 478 24.08 -26.60 -4.43
N LEU A 479 23.11 -26.33 -5.31
CA LEU A 479 22.89 -27.18 -6.49
C LEU A 479 24.10 -27.10 -7.42
N LYS A 480 24.71 -28.25 -7.72
CA LYS A 480 25.80 -28.35 -8.70
C LYS A 480 25.29 -27.96 -10.10
N PRO A 481 26.04 -27.19 -10.89
CA PRO A 481 25.69 -26.89 -12.27
C PRO A 481 25.58 -28.19 -13.08
N ALA A 482 24.52 -28.31 -13.88
CA ALA A 482 24.43 -29.35 -14.89
C ALA A 482 25.56 -29.14 -15.91
N ALA A 483 26.38 -30.16 -16.12
CA ALA A 483 27.42 -30.15 -17.13
C ALA A 483 26.76 -30.06 -18.52
N PHE A 484 27.04 -28.99 -19.24
CA PHE A 484 26.78 -28.95 -20.68
C PHE A 484 27.88 -29.79 -21.36
N HIS A 485 27.51 -30.94 -21.91
CA HIS A 485 28.36 -31.65 -22.85
C HIS A 485 28.30 -30.91 -24.20
N GLY A 486 29.48 -30.54 -24.70
CA GLY A 486 29.67 -29.85 -25.98
C GLY A 486 29.55 -30.76 -27.18
#